data_AF-A0A803KZI0-F1
#
_entry.id   AF-A0A803KZI0-F1
#
_cell.length_a   1.000
_cell.length_b   1.000
_cell.length_c   1.000
_cell.angle_alpha   90.00
_cell.angle_beta   90.00
_cell.angle_gamma   90.00
#
_symmetry.space_group_name_H-M   'P 1'
#
loop_
_entity.id
_entity.type
_entity.pdbx_description
1 polymer ?
#
loop_
_entity_poly.entity_id
_entity_poly.type
_entity_poly.pdbx_seq_one_letter_code
_entity_poly.pdbx_strand_id
1 'polypeptide(L)'
;MYENLGNLSSQYYELPGYTFITKVIGFAVYNASDSSEGTSSKRLNITLLVGESIKVKFSQGEVLLQGRNNSDDVKNKLKKCVRFDPLSGLVELGDMLRPNVCLSQGVGNFAIAMPKVNDSISPSPPSPPLPRGSPLFPSSLGHKRRERKKIIAMWVWWVVGFTGGLVGLMLLASCIVLGYKTYSSRKIQSMERTSEKSESLNTKWIGNSKFPLAPVSRTQAVLENDFAP
;
A
#
# COMPACT_ATOMS: atom_id res chain seq x y z
N MET A 1 12.15 12.28 -2.03
CA MET A 1 10.99 11.88 -2.88
C MET A 1 10.23 13.12 -3.26
N TYR A 2 9.79 13.23 -4.52
CA TYR A 2 8.96 14.31 -5.04
C TYR A 2 7.53 13.82 -5.27
N GLU A 3 6.55 14.67 -4.97
CA GLU A 3 5.12 14.39 -5.12
C GLU A 3 4.46 15.52 -5.91
N ASN A 4 3.58 15.19 -6.85
CA ASN A 4 2.80 16.15 -7.62
C ASN A 4 1.36 15.66 -7.70
N LEU A 5 0.45 16.37 -7.05
CA LEU A 5 -0.95 15.95 -6.96
C LEU A 5 -1.78 16.28 -8.20
N GLY A 6 -1.25 17.06 -9.15
CA GLY A 6 -1.98 17.36 -10.37
C GLY A 6 -3.37 17.94 -10.09
N ASN A 7 -4.38 17.38 -10.76
CA ASN A 7 -5.77 17.80 -10.61
C ASN A 7 -6.44 17.36 -9.30
N LEU A 8 -5.76 16.55 -8.48
CA LEU A 8 -6.28 16.04 -7.21
C LEU A 8 -5.97 16.99 -6.04
N SER A 9 -5.33 18.13 -6.32
CA SER A 9 -4.91 19.09 -5.32
C SER A 9 -6.04 19.53 -4.38
N SER A 10 -7.21 19.88 -4.93
CA SER A 10 -8.39 20.30 -4.17
C SER A 10 -9.11 19.16 -3.45
N GLN A 11 -8.86 17.91 -3.84
CA GLN A 11 -9.44 16.73 -3.19
C GLN A 11 -8.71 16.40 -1.88
N TYR A 12 -7.38 16.59 -1.87
CA TYR A 12 -6.54 16.26 -0.71
C TYR A 12 -6.25 17.45 0.20
N TYR A 13 -6.21 18.66 -0.37
CA TYR A 13 -5.94 19.90 0.35
C TYR A 13 -7.14 20.82 0.31
N GLU A 14 -7.54 21.30 1.48
CA GLU A 14 -8.64 22.24 1.63
C GLU A 14 -8.11 23.52 2.24
N LEU A 15 -8.37 24.65 1.59
CA LEU A 15 -7.90 25.96 2.03
C LEU A 15 -9.09 26.93 2.10
N PRO A 16 -9.67 27.17 3.29
CA PRO A 16 -10.83 28.04 3.43
C PRO A 16 -10.48 29.48 3.04
N GLY A 17 -11.37 30.15 2.31
CA GLY A 17 -11.17 31.52 1.84
C GLY A 17 -10.22 31.68 0.63
N TYR A 18 -9.57 30.61 0.18
CA TYR A 18 -8.62 30.65 -0.94
C TYR A 18 -8.89 29.53 -1.96
N THR A 19 -8.46 29.74 -3.19
CA THR A 19 -8.45 28.75 -4.28
C THR A 19 -7.03 28.54 -4.77
N PHE A 20 -6.63 27.29 -4.91
CA PHE A 20 -5.35 26.97 -5.54
C PHE A 20 -5.39 27.39 -6.99
N ILE A 21 -4.39 28.17 -7.39
CA ILE A 21 -4.17 28.52 -8.80
C ILE A 21 -3.05 27.67 -9.41
N THR A 22 -2.30 26.93 -8.59
CA THR A 22 -1.35 25.90 -9.04
C THR A 22 -1.70 24.53 -8.48
N LYS A 23 -1.08 23.50 -9.05
CA LYS A 23 -1.06 22.16 -8.47
C LYS A 23 -0.29 22.19 -7.15
N VAL A 24 -0.67 21.33 -6.20
CA VAL A 24 0.09 21.08 -4.98
C VAL A 24 1.25 20.15 -5.32
N ILE A 25 2.46 20.60 -5.03
CA ILE A 25 3.70 19.83 -5.19
C ILE A 25 4.37 19.66 -3.84
N GLY A 26 4.99 18.53 -3.59
CA GLY A 26 5.61 18.23 -2.30
C GLY A 26 6.97 17.59 -2.47
N PHE A 27 7.81 17.75 -1.47
CA PHE A 27 8.98 16.91 -1.34
C PHE A 27 9.23 16.56 0.11
N ALA A 28 9.66 15.32 0.30
CA ALA A 28 10.04 14.78 1.59
C ALA A 28 11.43 14.16 1.49
N VAL A 29 12.21 14.33 2.55
CA VAL A 29 13.53 13.71 2.69
C VAL A 29 13.42 12.54 3.65
N TYR A 30 14.17 11.48 3.40
CA TYR A 30 14.12 10.23 4.16
C TYR A 30 15.53 9.86 4.61
N ASN A 31 15.64 9.24 5.77
CA ASN A 31 16.90 8.67 6.22
C ASN A 31 17.23 7.45 5.36
N ALA A 32 18.38 7.50 4.66
CA ALA A 32 18.85 6.40 3.82
C ALA A 32 19.67 5.35 4.59
N SER A 33 20.00 5.63 5.86
CA SER A 33 20.86 4.77 6.68
C SER A 33 20.14 3.54 7.24
N ASP A 34 18.81 3.55 7.23
CA ASP A 34 17.98 2.44 7.71
C ASP A 34 17.74 1.45 6.56
N SER A 35 18.79 0.76 6.11
CA SER A 35 18.74 -0.26 5.04
C SER A 35 18.38 -1.67 5.55
N SER A 36 17.87 -1.78 6.79
CA SER A 36 17.40 -3.05 7.34
C SER A 36 15.96 -3.31 6.90
N GLU A 37 15.84 -4.15 5.87
CA GLU A 37 14.73 -5.06 5.57
C GLU A 37 13.49 -4.89 6.48
N GLY A 38 12.47 -4.16 5.98
CA GLY A 38 11.11 -4.23 6.53
C GLY A 38 10.59 -3.06 7.36
N THR A 39 11.39 -2.01 7.64
CA THR A 39 10.87 -0.80 8.31
C THR A 39 10.72 0.36 7.32
N SER A 40 9.54 1.00 7.30
CA SER A 40 9.27 2.14 6.41
C SER A 40 10.32 3.23 6.64
N SER A 41 11.01 3.66 5.58
CA SER A 41 12.04 4.71 5.65
C SER A 41 11.51 5.92 6.45
N LYS A 42 12.21 6.31 7.52
CA LYS A 42 11.78 7.39 8.41
C LYS A 42 11.89 8.73 7.67
N ARG A 43 10.77 9.46 7.60
CA ARG A 43 10.76 10.85 7.08
C ARG A 43 11.63 11.72 7.98
N LEU A 44 12.54 12.46 7.38
CA LEU A 44 13.38 13.45 8.05
C LEU A 44 12.71 14.81 7.99
N ASN A 45 12.72 15.51 9.13
CA ASN A 45 12.38 16.92 9.17
C ASN A 45 13.67 17.72 9.00
N ILE A 46 13.74 18.50 7.93
CA ILE A 46 14.85 19.40 7.70
C ILE A 46 14.31 20.81 7.84
N THR A 47 14.81 21.52 8.85
CA THR A 47 14.58 22.95 9.03
C THR A 47 15.89 23.65 8.73
N LEU A 48 15.85 24.62 7.82
CA LEU A 48 17.00 25.42 7.44
C LEU A 48 17.26 26.51 8.47
N LEU A 49 18.52 26.87 8.63
CA LEU A 49 18.96 27.93 9.52
C LEU A 49 18.51 29.31 8.99
N VAL A 50 18.45 30.29 9.89
CA VAL A 50 18.06 31.67 9.55
C VAL A 50 18.97 32.22 8.44
N GLY A 51 18.38 32.55 7.29
CA GLY A 51 19.09 33.04 6.11
C GLY A 51 19.14 32.04 4.94
N GLU A 52 18.93 30.75 5.21
CA GLU A 52 18.78 29.72 4.18
C GLU A 52 17.31 29.39 3.96
N SER A 53 16.89 29.28 2.70
CA SER A 53 15.50 28.99 2.34
C SER A 53 15.40 28.15 1.08
N ILE A 54 14.44 27.24 1.09
CA ILE A 54 14.08 26.43 -0.05
C ILE A 54 13.26 27.31 -1.00
N LYS A 55 13.76 27.44 -2.23
CA LYS A 55 13.08 28.15 -3.30
C LYS A 55 12.22 27.17 -4.08
N VAL A 56 10.91 27.30 -3.95
CA VAL A 56 9.93 26.52 -4.71
C VAL A 56 9.45 27.37 -5.87
N LYS A 57 9.82 26.99 -7.09
CA LYS A 57 9.46 27.71 -8.32
C LYS A 57 8.38 26.94 -9.09
N PHE A 58 7.26 27.61 -9.35
CA PHE A 58 6.18 27.09 -10.17
C PHE A 58 6.33 27.58 -11.61
N SER A 59 6.10 26.71 -12.58
CA SER A 59 6.19 27.06 -14.00
C SER A 59 4.97 27.86 -14.44
N GLN A 60 5.11 28.73 -15.44
CA GLN A 60 4.03 29.61 -15.90
C GLN A 60 2.80 28.83 -16.41
N GLY A 61 2.99 27.62 -16.95
CA GLY A 61 1.90 26.76 -17.43
C GLY A 61 1.12 26.02 -16.32
N GLU A 62 1.55 26.14 -15.05
CA GLU A 62 0.85 25.53 -13.91
C GLU A 62 -0.15 26.49 -13.25
N VAL A 63 -0.18 27.76 -13.67
CA VAL A 63 -1.10 28.78 -13.14
C VAL A 63 -2.41 28.74 -13.92
N LEU A 64 -3.45 28.15 -13.33
CA LEU A 64 -4.75 27.85 -13.95
C LEU A 64 -5.59 29.10 -14.31
N LEU A 65 -5.16 30.31 -13.93
CA LEU A 65 -5.89 31.55 -14.20
C LEU A 65 -5.06 32.53 -15.04
N GLN A 66 -5.20 32.42 -16.36
CA GLN A 66 -4.63 33.34 -17.33
C GLN A 66 -5.67 34.38 -17.78
N GLY A 67 -6.01 35.30 -16.87
CA GLY A 67 -6.78 36.50 -17.22
C GLY A 67 -5.84 37.62 -17.66
N ARG A 68 -5.45 37.59 -18.94
CA ARG A 68 -4.60 38.58 -19.62
C ARG A 68 -5.33 39.92 -19.73
N ASN A 69 -5.25 40.75 -18.69
CA ASN A 69 -5.63 42.16 -18.71
C ASN A 69 -4.74 42.94 -17.72
N ASN A 70 -4.31 44.12 -18.17
CA ASN A 70 -3.19 44.95 -17.70
C ASN A 70 -3.28 45.48 -16.25
N SER A 71 -3.27 44.59 -15.26
CA SER A 71 -3.02 44.91 -13.85
C SER A 71 -2.37 43.72 -13.13
N ASP A 72 -1.26 43.25 -13.70
CA ASP A 72 -0.55 42.04 -13.23
C ASP A 72 0.05 42.21 -11.83
N ASP A 73 0.38 43.44 -11.42
CA ASP A 73 0.97 43.73 -10.11
C ASP A 73 -0.03 43.52 -8.96
N VAL A 74 -1.25 44.03 -9.10
CA VAL A 74 -2.31 43.88 -8.08
C VAL A 74 -2.71 42.41 -7.94
N LYS A 75 -2.86 41.69 -9.06
CA LYS A 75 -3.16 40.25 -9.05
C LYS A 75 -2.02 39.44 -8.46
N ASN A 76 -0.76 39.80 -8.72
CA ASN A 76 0.38 39.13 -8.09
C ASN A 76 0.44 39.38 -6.58
N LYS A 77 0.03 40.56 -6.10
CA LYS A 77 -0.10 40.85 -4.66
C LYS A 77 -1.15 40.01 -3.94
N LEU A 78 -2.21 39.61 -4.65
CA LEU A 78 -3.27 38.75 -4.09
C LEU A 78 -2.86 37.29 -3.97
N LYS A 79 -1.87 36.84 -4.75
CA LYS A 79 -1.38 35.46 -4.70
C LYS A 79 -0.56 35.24 -3.43
N LYS A 80 -0.83 34.14 -2.75
CA LYS A 80 -0.09 33.71 -1.56
C LYS A 80 0.54 32.35 -1.80
N CYS A 81 1.77 32.22 -1.35
CA CYS A 81 2.43 30.92 -1.18
C CYS A 81 1.77 30.19 -0.03
N VAL A 82 1.53 28.90 -0.21
CA VAL A 82 0.92 28.04 0.79
C VAL A 82 1.88 26.91 1.07
N ARG A 83 2.20 26.68 2.35
CA ARG A 83 2.93 25.51 2.82
C ARG A 83 2.05 24.70 3.76
N PHE A 84 1.94 23.41 3.48
CA PHE A 84 1.35 22.42 4.35
C PHE A 84 2.48 21.73 5.11
N ASP A 85 2.55 22.00 6.41
CA ASP A 85 3.51 21.35 7.28
C ASP A 85 3.07 19.90 7.54
N PRO A 86 3.92 18.90 7.23
CA PRO A 86 3.55 17.50 7.35
C PRO A 86 3.45 17.00 8.79
N LEU A 87 4.03 17.70 9.78
CA LEU A 87 4.09 17.29 11.19
C LEU A 87 3.00 17.97 12.02
N SER A 88 2.90 19.29 11.90
CA SER A 88 1.90 20.06 12.63
C SER A 88 0.52 19.99 11.97
N GLY A 89 0.48 19.66 10.67
CA GLY A 89 -0.74 19.75 9.86
C GLY A 89 -1.23 21.18 9.68
N LEU A 90 -0.41 22.17 10.04
CA LEU A 90 -0.72 23.58 9.95
C LEU A 90 -0.50 24.09 8.52
N VAL A 91 -1.28 25.08 8.15
CA VAL A 91 -1.18 25.74 6.85
C VAL A 91 -0.59 27.12 7.04
N GLU A 92 0.55 27.35 6.42
CA GLU A 92 1.26 28.63 6.45
C GLU A 92 1.02 29.37 5.13
N LEU A 93 0.60 30.61 5.24
CA LEU A 93 0.48 31.51 4.09
C LEU A 93 1.62 32.52 4.14
N GLY A 94 2.30 32.70 3.01
CA GLY A 94 3.40 33.62 2.85
C GLY A 94 3.30 34.43 1.56
N ASP A 95 4.02 35.55 1.53
CA ASP A 95 4.21 36.30 0.30
C ASP A 95 5.18 35.58 -0.64
N MET A 96 5.00 35.80 -1.94
CA MET A 96 5.96 35.34 -2.93
C MET A 96 7.23 36.21 -2.89
N LEU A 97 8.40 35.59 -3.05
CA LEU A 97 9.66 36.33 -3.21
C LEU A 97 9.73 37.02 -4.58
N ARG A 98 9.29 36.31 -5.61
CA ARG A 98 9.19 36.73 -7.01
C ARG A 98 7.94 36.08 -7.60
N PRO A 99 7.43 36.55 -8.75
CA PRO A 99 6.30 35.89 -9.41
C PRO A 99 6.53 34.39 -9.54
N ASN A 100 5.59 33.60 -9.00
CA ASN A 100 5.62 32.14 -8.99
C ASN A 100 6.77 31.49 -8.19
N VAL A 101 7.43 32.22 -7.27
CA VAL A 101 8.51 31.70 -6.42
C VAL A 101 8.17 31.87 -4.94
N CYS A 102 8.12 30.75 -4.23
CA CYS A 102 7.86 30.65 -2.80
C CYS A 102 9.13 30.33 -2.01
N LEU A 103 9.23 30.89 -0.81
CA LEU A 103 10.28 30.55 0.15
C LEU A 103 9.70 29.66 1.25
N SER A 104 10.50 28.68 1.68
CA SER A 104 10.19 27.81 2.79
C SER A 104 11.42 27.56 3.65
N GLN A 105 11.22 27.46 4.96
CA GLN A 105 12.27 27.08 5.91
C GLN A 105 12.38 25.56 6.11
N GLY A 106 11.57 24.76 5.42
CA GLY A 106 11.60 23.31 5.58
C GLY A 106 10.81 22.54 4.53
N VAL A 107 10.80 21.22 4.70
CA VAL A 107 10.09 20.26 3.83
C VAL A 107 8.57 20.37 3.98
N GLY A 108 7.83 19.93 2.97
CA GLY A 108 6.36 19.96 3.01
C GLY A 108 5.74 19.96 1.62
N ASN A 109 4.46 20.32 1.58
CA ASN A 109 3.69 20.43 0.35
C ASN A 109 3.36 21.90 0.11
N PHE A 110 3.48 22.33 -1.14
CA PHE A 110 3.51 23.71 -1.56
C PHE A 110 2.53 23.97 -2.70
N ALA A 111 1.87 25.12 -2.66
CA ALA A 111 1.05 25.61 -3.74
C ALA A 111 1.01 27.14 -3.74
N ILE A 112 0.48 27.72 -4.81
CA ILE A 112 0.07 29.13 -4.85
C ILE A 112 -1.45 29.17 -4.88
N ALA A 113 -2.01 30.02 -4.03
CA ALA A 113 -3.44 30.24 -3.93
C ALA A 113 -3.79 31.72 -4.04
N MET A 114 -5.03 32.00 -4.40
CA MET A 114 -5.60 33.35 -4.44
C MET A 114 -6.87 33.38 -3.58
N PRO A 115 -7.20 34.51 -2.94
CA PRO A 115 -8.47 34.66 -2.24
C PRO A 115 -9.64 34.32 -3.17
N LYS A 116 -10.66 33.63 -2.64
CA LYS A 116 -11.94 33.49 -3.32
C LYS A 116 -12.56 34.88 -3.45
N VAL A 117 -12.89 35.29 -4.67
CA VAL A 117 -13.71 36.49 -4.88
C VAL A 117 -15.10 36.14 -4.37
N ASN A 118 -15.44 36.61 -3.17
CA ASN A 118 -16.83 36.66 -2.77
C ASN A 118 -17.44 37.86 -3.52
N ASP A 119 -18.36 37.61 -4.46
CA ASP A 119 -19.25 38.65 -5.00
C ASP A 119 -20.28 39.09 -3.94
N SER A 120 -19.81 39.43 -2.74
CA SER A 120 -20.62 40.01 -1.68
C SER A 120 -19.91 41.24 -1.11
N ILE A 121 -20.10 42.36 -1.80
CA ILE A 121 -20.30 43.63 -1.13
C ILE A 121 -21.51 43.44 -0.19
N SER A 122 -21.24 43.03 1.04
CA SER A 122 -22.18 43.12 2.14
C SER A 122 -21.43 43.87 3.25
N PRO A 123 -21.87 45.07 3.63
CA PRO A 123 -21.13 45.88 4.58
C PRO A 123 -21.12 45.16 5.93
N SER A 124 -19.95 44.74 6.37
CA SER A 124 -19.74 44.36 7.77
C SER A 124 -20.08 45.56 8.67
N PRO A 125 -20.90 45.40 9.71
CA PRO A 125 -21.15 46.48 10.66
C PRO A 125 -19.84 46.92 11.34
N PRO A 126 -19.69 48.21 11.70
CA PRO A 126 -18.44 48.75 12.23
C PRO A 126 -18.10 48.08 13.57
N SER A 127 -16.95 47.43 13.64
CA SER A 127 -16.40 46.86 14.87
C SER A 127 -15.66 47.94 15.72
N PRO A 128 -15.79 47.90 17.05
CA PRO A 128 -15.12 48.82 17.98
C PRO A 128 -13.60 48.55 18.09
N PRO A 129 -12.80 49.51 18.61
CA PRO A 129 -11.34 49.45 18.52
C PRO A 129 -10.71 48.33 19.37
N LEU A 130 -9.70 47.65 18.79
CA LEU A 130 -8.94 46.55 19.40
C LEU A 130 -8.05 47.02 20.58
N PRO A 131 -7.92 46.21 21.66
CA PRO A 131 -6.76 46.21 22.52
C PRO A 131 -5.62 45.40 21.91
N ARG A 132 -4.40 45.94 22.06
CA ARG A 132 -3.13 45.43 21.57
C ARG A 132 -2.63 44.28 22.46
N GLY A 133 -2.42 43.10 21.88
CA GLY A 133 -1.56 42.04 22.42
C GLY A 133 -2.23 40.73 22.80
N SER A 134 -2.32 39.78 21.86
CA SER A 134 -2.22 38.31 22.07
C SER A 134 -2.31 37.56 20.72
N PRO A 135 -1.80 36.30 20.62
CA PRO A 135 -1.54 35.62 19.34
C PRO A 135 -2.83 35.14 18.64
N LEU A 136 -2.82 35.24 17.30
CA LEU A 136 -3.94 34.88 16.45
C LEU A 136 -4.07 33.34 16.29
N PHE A 137 -5.18 32.85 16.85
CA PHE A 137 -6.00 31.68 16.45
C PHE A 137 -5.60 30.24 16.84
N PRO A 138 -6.39 29.64 17.75
CA PRO A 138 -6.89 28.28 17.63
C PRO A 138 -8.36 28.25 17.15
N SER A 139 -8.81 27.05 16.77
CA SER A 139 -10.19 26.56 16.60
C SER A 139 -10.90 26.68 15.23
N SER A 140 -10.75 25.61 14.43
CA SER A 140 -11.88 24.91 13.78
C SER A 140 -11.47 23.47 13.45
N LEU A 141 -11.22 22.67 14.49
CA LEU A 141 -11.12 21.21 14.40
C LEU A 141 -12.46 20.65 14.89
N GLY A 142 -13.46 20.60 14.01
CA GLY A 142 -14.82 20.35 14.48
C GLY A 142 -15.83 19.75 13.51
N HIS A 143 -15.43 19.18 12.36
CA HIS A 143 -16.42 18.45 11.55
C HIS A 143 -15.89 17.27 10.74
N LYS A 144 -14.61 17.24 10.35
CA LYS A 144 -14.06 16.17 9.48
C LYS A 144 -13.47 14.95 10.24
N ARG A 145 -13.64 14.86 11.56
CA ARG A 145 -13.24 13.68 12.37
C ARG A 145 -14.23 12.51 12.20
N ARG A 146 -15.46 12.76 11.75
CA ARG A 146 -16.52 11.73 11.67
C ARG A 146 -16.43 10.89 10.39
N GLU A 147 -16.02 11.49 9.26
CA GLU A 147 -15.86 10.79 7.97
C GLU A 147 -14.56 9.97 7.90
N ARG A 148 -13.43 10.50 8.39
CA ARG A 148 -12.16 9.73 8.45
C ARG A 148 -12.25 8.47 9.32
N LYS A 149 -13.08 8.49 10.38
CA LYS A 149 -13.35 7.30 11.21
C LYS A 149 -14.06 6.19 10.42
N LYS A 150 -14.97 6.54 9.50
CA LYS A 150 -15.69 5.55 8.68
C LYS A 150 -14.76 4.84 7.70
N ILE A 151 -13.84 5.57 7.07
CA ILE A 151 -12.88 5.00 6.10
C ILE A 151 -11.90 4.06 6.80
N ILE A 152 -11.36 4.45 7.95
CA ILE A 152 -10.42 3.61 8.72
C ILE A 152 -11.14 2.37 9.26
N ALA A 153 -12.34 2.52 9.82
CA ALA A 153 -13.13 1.37 10.31
C ALA A 153 -13.49 0.39 9.18
N MET A 154 -13.82 0.90 8.00
CA MET A 154 -14.15 0.09 6.82
C MET A 154 -12.93 -0.68 6.28
N TRP A 155 -11.74 -0.05 6.25
CA TRP A 155 -10.50 -0.71 5.87
C TRP A 155 -10.10 -1.82 6.85
N VAL A 156 -10.23 -1.57 8.17
CA VAL A 156 -9.95 -2.58 9.19
C VAL A 156 -10.89 -3.77 9.07
N TRP A 157 -12.19 -3.55 8.82
CA TRP A 157 -13.14 -4.65 8.63
C TRP A 157 -12.84 -5.46 7.36
N TRP A 158 -12.43 -4.79 6.28
CA TRP A 158 -12.03 -5.46 5.04
C TRP A 158 -10.79 -6.34 5.25
N VAL A 159 -9.77 -5.84 5.96
CA VAL A 159 -8.55 -6.61 6.29
C VAL A 159 -8.87 -7.84 7.15
N VAL A 160 -9.73 -7.69 8.18
CA VAL A 160 -10.15 -8.81 9.04
C VAL A 160 -10.89 -9.89 8.23
N GLY A 161 -11.71 -9.49 7.26
CA GLY A 161 -12.39 -10.40 6.34
C GLY A 161 -11.42 -11.14 5.41
N PHE A 162 -10.44 -10.44 4.84
CA PHE A 162 -9.44 -11.04 3.95
C PHE A 162 -8.49 -11.99 4.68
N THR A 163 -8.00 -11.62 5.86
CA THR A 163 -7.11 -12.49 6.65
C THR A 163 -7.83 -13.77 7.07
N GLY A 164 -9.08 -13.66 7.54
CA GLY A 164 -9.90 -14.82 7.90
C GLY A 164 -10.17 -15.75 6.70
N GLY A 165 -10.53 -15.16 5.55
CA GLY A 165 -10.78 -15.91 4.32
C GLY A 165 -9.56 -16.66 3.79
N LEU A 166 -8.38 -16.02 3.80
CA LEU A 166 -7.15 -16.64 3.30
C LEU A 166 -6.70 -17.80 4.19
N VAL A 167 -6.75 -17.63 5.52
CA VAL A 167 -6.41 -18.69 6.48
C VAL A 167 -7.40 -19.84 6.38
N GLY A 168 -8.70 -19.56 6.26
CA GLY A 168 -9.74 -20.57 6.06
C GLY A 168 -9.53 -21.38 4.78
N LEU A 169 -9.24 -20.72 3.66
CA LEU A 169 -8.99 -21.37 2.37
C LEU A 169 -7.76 -22.29 2.42
N MET A 170 -6.67 -21.83 3.05
CA MET A 170 -5.45 -22.62 3.23
C MET A 170 -5.69 -23.86 4.09
N LEU A 171 -6.44 -23.74 5.19
CA LEU A 171 -6.81 -24.88 6.03
C LEU A 171 -7.68 -25.89 5.27
N LEU A 172 -8.64 -25.41 4.48
CA LEU A 172 -9.54 -26.27 3.71
C LEU A 172 -8.78 -27.06 2.63
N ALA A 173 -7.89 -26.40 1.90
CA ALA A 173 -7.01 -27.04 0.92
C ALA A 173 -6.10 -28.10 1.58
N SER A 174 -5.52 -27.79 2.74
CA SER A 174 -4.68 -28.73 3.49
C SER A 174 -5.46 -29.98 3.93
N CYS A 175 -6.68 -29.81 4.47
CA CYS A 175 -7.54 -30.93 4.85
C CYS A 175 -7.88 -31.84 3.66
N ILE A 176 -8.15 -31.27 2.48
CA ILE A 176 -8.43 -32.04 1.26
C ILE A 176 -7.21 -32.87 0.85
N VAL A 177 -6.01 -32.29 0.85
CA VAL A 177 -4.78 -33.00 0.47
C VAL A 177 -4.46 -34.14 1.43
N LEU A 178 -4.57 -33.92 2.75
CA LEU A 178 -4.33 -34.95 3.75
C LEU A 178 -5.39 -36.06 3.70
N GLY A 179 -6.66 -35.71 3.49
CA GLY A 179 -7.75 -36.66 3.30
C GLY A 179 -7.54 -37.53 2.05
N TYR A 180 -7.15 -36.92 0.93
CA TYR A 180 -6.87 -37.65 -0.31
C TYR A 180 -5.65 -38.57 -0.17
N LYS A 181 -4.57 -38.08 0.45
CA LYS A 181 -3.35 -38.86 0.69
C LYS A 181 -3.63 -40.06 1.59
N THR A 182 -4.39 -39.88 2.68
CA THR A 182 -4.74 -40.98 3.59
C THR A 182 -5.68 -41.99 2.94
N TYR A 183 -6.66 -41.54 2.15
CA TYR A 183 -7.54 -42.44 1.40
C TYR A 183 -6.75 -43.25 0.35
N SER A 184 -5.86 -42.61 -0.39
CA SER A 184 -5.03 -43.26 -1.40
C SER A 184 -4.07 -44.28 -0.79
N SER A 185 -3.40 -43.94 0.33
CA SER A 185 -2.54 -44.88 1.06
C SER A 185 -3.32 -46.07 1.62
N ARG A 186 -4.55 -45.85 2.11
CA ARG A 186 -5.43 -46.94 2.55
C ARG A 186 -5.87 -47.83 1.40
N LYS A 187 -6.11 -47.27 0.21
CA LYS A 187 -6.43 -48.02 -0.99
C LYS A 187 -5.26 -48.91 -1.42
N ILE A 188 -4.02 -48.42 -1.33
CA ILE A 188 -2.81 -49.21 -1.61
C ILE A 188 -2.64 -50.34 -0.58
N GLN A 189 -2.81 -50.06 0.72
CA GLN A 189 -2.76 -51.10 1.77
C GLN A 189 -3.91 -52.14 1.68
N SER A 190 -5.03 -51.77 1.07
CA SER A 190 -6.14 -52.68 0.76
C SER A 190 -5.79 -53.57 -0.44
N MET A 191 -5.02 -53.07 -1.40
CA MET A 191 -4.56 -53.83 -2.55
C MET A 191 -3.43 -54.80 -2.20
N GLU A 192 -2.56 -54.44 -1.26
CA GLU A 192 -1.51 -55.35 -0.75
C GLU A 192 -2.11 -56.60 -0.08
N ARG A 193 -3.13 -56.46 0.76
CA ARG A 193 -3.82 -57.59 1.42
C ARG A 193 -4.56 -58.53 0.45
N THR A 194 -4.88 -58.06 -0.75
CA THR A 194 -5.58 -58.88 -1.75
C THR A 194 -4.58 -59.70 -2.56
N SER A 195 -3.34 -59.21 -2.72
CA SER A 195 -2.23 -59.93 -3.36
C SER A 195 -1.62 -61.01 -2.45
N GLU A 196 -1.62 -60.81 -1.12
CA GLU A 196 -1.10 -61.80 -0.16
C GLU A 196 -1.94 -63.09 -0.08
N LYS A 197 -3.20 -63.05 -0.55
CA LYS A 197 -4.10 -64.21 -0.54
C LYS A 197 -4.01 -65.11 -1.77
N SER A 198 -3.32 -64.70 -2.84
CA SER A 198 -3.28 -65.47 -4.11
C SER A 198 -1.97 -66.22 -4.37
N GLU A 199 -0.96 -66.13 -3.51
CA GLU A 199 0.35 -66.79 -3.67
C GLU A 199 0.76 -67.56 -2.41
N SER A 200 -0.15 -68.33 -1.80
CA SER A 200 0.24 -69.34 -0.80
C SER A 200 0.67 -70.63 -1.51
N LEU A 201 1.77 -70.57 -2.27
CA LEU A 201 2.48 -71.78 -2.72
C LEU A 201 2.96 -72.52 -1.46
N ASN A 202 2.50 -73.78 -1.32
CA ASN A 202 2.74 -74.63 -0.16
C ASN A 202 4.20 -74.54 0.34
N THR A 203 4.40 -74.00 1.53
CA THR A 203 5.70 -73.94 2.19
C THR A 203 5.82 -75.14 3.13
N LYS A 204 6.91 -75.90 3.04
CA LYS A 204 7.18 -77.03 3.95
C LYS A 204 8.37 -76.70 4.82
N TRP A 205 8.21 -76.92 6.11
CA TRP A 205 9.26 -76.74 7.11
C TRP A 205 10.26 -77.89 7.04
N ILE A 206 11.55 -77.56 6.97
CA ILE A 206 12.65 -78.52 7.14
C ILE A 206 13.55 -77.94 8.23
N GLY A 207 13.46 -78.51 9.44
CA GLY A 207 14.11 -77.96 10.63
C GLY A 207 13.57 -76.57 11.00
N ASN A 208 14.47 -75.63 11.32
CA ASN A 208 14.10 -74.29 11.80
C ASN A 208 13.99 -73.24 10.67
N SER A 209 14.11 -73.64 9.41
CA SER A 209 14.13 -72.73 8.26
C SER A 209 12.98 -73.05 7.30
N LYS A 210 12.29 -72.00 6.81
CA LYS A 210 11.12 -72.11 5.94
C LYS A 210 11.54 -71.88 4.48
N PHE A 211 11.34 -72.87 3.62
CA PHE A 211 11.69 -72.78 2.19
C PHE A 211 10.46 -72.96 1.28
N PRO A 212 10.41 -72.26 0.13
CA PRO A 212 9.37 -72.43 -0.88
C PRO A 212 9.60 -73.73 -1.66
N LEU A 213 8.56 -74.57 -1.78
CA LEU A 213 8.60 -75.76 -2.63
C LEU A 213 8.12 -75.37 -4.03
N ALA A 214 9.00 -75.48 -5.02
CA ALA A 214 8.58 -75.45 -6.43
C ALA A 214 7.88 -76.79 -6.76
N PRO A 215 6.65 -76.77 -7.29
CA PRO A 215 6.01 -77.99 -7.78
C PRO A 215 6.84 -78.54 -8.94
N VAL A 216 7.32 -79.77 -8.79
CA VAL A 216 8.11 -80.47 -9.80
C VAL A 216 7.31 -80.59 -11.09
N SER A 217 7.61 -79.79 -12.10
CA SER A 217 7.11 -79.96 -13.45
C SER A 217 7.94 -81.06 -14.13
N ARG A 218 7.41 -82.29 -14.18
CA ARG A 218 7.94 -83.34 -15.05
C ARG A 218 7.48 -83.04 -16.48
N THR A 219 8.41 -82.66 -17.35
CA THR A 219 8.25 -82.89 -18.79
C THR A 219 9.13 -84.09 -19.15
N GLN A 220 8.54 -85.12 -19.76
CA GLN A 220 9.27 -86.24 -20.34
C GLN A 220 10.04 -85.74 -21.57
N ALA A 221 11.33 -86.05 -21.64
CA ALA A 221 12.07 -85.94 -22.89
C ALA A 221 11.66 -87.12 -23.79
N VAL A 222 11.07 -86.83 -24.95
CA VAL A 222 10.91 -87.80 -26.04
C VAL A 222 12.22 -87.80 -26.83
N LEU A 223 12.86 -88.97 -26.89
CA LEU A 223 14.11 -89.23 -27.59
C LEU A 223 13.80 -89.52 -29.06
N GLU A 224 14.24 -88.66 -29.99
CA GLU A 224 14.22 -88.94 -31.43
C GLU A 224 15.47 -89.75 -31.81
N ASN A 225 15.26 -90.98 -32.23
CA ASN A 225 16.22 -91.90 -32.86
C ASN A 225 15.59 -92.22 -34.25
N ASP A 226 16.27 -92.35 -35.39
CA ASP A 226 17.65 -92.68 -35.70
C ASP A 226 17.97 -92.18 -37.13
N PHE A 227 19.22 -91.76 -37.35
CA PHE A 227 19.89 -91.72 -38.65
C PHE A 227 20.78 -92.95 -38.76
N ALA A 228 20.65 -93.75 -39.81
CA ALA A 228 21.72 -94.55 -40.42
C ALA A 228 21.25 -95.19 -41.74
N PRO A 229 22.18 -95.58 -42.62
CA PRO A 229 22.80 -94.80 -43.69
C PRO A 229 22.09 -94.92 -45.06
#